data_AF-A0A9J6BC40-F1
#
_entry.id   AF-A0A9J6BC40-F1
#
_cell.length_a   1.000
_cell.length_b   1.000
_cell.length_c   1.000
_cell.angle_alpha   90.00
_cell.angle_beta   90.00
_cell.angle_gamma   90.00
#
_symmetry.space_group_name_H-M   'P 1'
#
loop_
_entity.id
_entity.type
_entity.pdbx_description
1 polymer ?
#
loop_
_entity_poly.entity_id
_entity_poly.type
_entity_poly.pdbx_seq_one_letter_code
_entity_poly.pdbx_strand_id
1 'polypeptide(L)'
;MKNLFLIFSLIALILICYVKSQQDAAKSYVTNLEGDDFTILCTIQYDTKNNLVGKFSTKNAAGYFPFKGKEFMFMPNQIFLTPFNLNAFSMKWFSVSSSIPSNYFKQPVGKENGFDTYVCRRNYDSKILLGKFAGNACNCSYYGEEKQFFKNFDILYSANRVCNP
;
A
#
# COMPACT_ATOMS: atom_id res chain seq x y z
N MET A 1 -16.40 -18.78 32.69
CA MET A 1 -15.90 -19.09 31.32
C MET A 1 -16.81 -18.60 30.18
N LYS A 2 -18.15 -18.56 30.33
CA LYS A 2 -19.06 -18.11 29.24
C LYS A 2 -18.88 -16.65 28.79
N ASN A 3 -18.51 -15.73 29.69
CA ASN A 3 -18.33 -14.32 29.36
C ASN A 3 -17.08 -14.02 28.53
N LEU A 4 -16.05 -14.88 28.61
CA LEU A 4 -14.82 -14.68 27.85
C LEU A 4 -15.02 -14.97 26.36
N PHE A 5 -15.84 -15.97 26.03
CA PHE A 5 -16.16 -16.34 24.65
C PHE A 5 -16.94 -15.25 23.91
N LEU A 6 -17.86 -14.58 24.60
CA LEU A 6 -18.63 -13.44 24.07
C LEU A 6 -17.74 -12.23 23.75
N ILE A 7 -16.73 -11.96 24.58
CA ILE A 7 -15.79 -10.86 24.34
C ILE A 7 -14.94 -11.14 23.10
N PHE A 8 -14.43 -12.37 22.93
CA PHE A 8 -13.66 -12.74 21.74
C PHE A 8 -14.51 -12.70 20.46
N SER A 9 -15.75 -13.20 20.49
CA SER A 9 -16.65 -13.09 19.33
C SER A 9 -17.01 -11.65 18.98
N LEU A 10 -17.19 -10.76 19.97
CA LEU A 10 -17.50 -9.36 19.73
C LEU A 10 -16.31 -8.61 19.13
N ILE A 11 -15.09 -8.85 19.62
CA ILE A 11 -13.86 -8.26 19.06
C ILE A 11 -13.65 -8.75 17.62
N ALA A 12 -13.86 -10.03 17.35
CA ALA A 12 -13.77 -10.58 16.00
C ALA A 12 -14.82 -9.95 15.06
N LEU A 13 -16.06 -9.76 15.52
CA LEU A 13 -17.11 -9.14 14.73
C LEU A 13 -16.82 -7.65 14.45
N ILE A 14 -16.28 -6.92 15.43
CA ILE A 14 -15.85 -5.53 15.26
C ILE A 14 -14.70 -5.44 14.26
N LEU A 15 -13.72 -6.35 14.33
CA LEU A 15 -12.63 -6.42 13.35
C LEU A 15 -13.16 -6.72 11.93
N ILE A 16 -14.10 -7.67 11.80
CA ILE A 16 -14.71 -8.03 10.50
C ILE A 16 -15.53 -6.85 9.95
N CYS A 17 -16.31 -6.17 10.77
CA CYS A 17 -17.09 -4.99 10.37
C CYS A 17 -16.20 -3.81 10.01
N TYR A 18 -15.10 -3.60 10.74
CA TYR A 18 -14.09 -2.59 10.40
C TYR A 18 -13.46 -2.92 9.05
N VAL A 19 -13.01 -4.16 8.84
CA VAL A 19 -12.47 -4.60 7.56
C VAL A 19 -13.50 -4.44 6.43
N LYS A 20 -14.78 -4.74 6.64
CA LYS A 20 -15.84 -4.61 5.63
C LYS A 20 -16.16 -3.15 5.28
N SER A 21 -16.25 -2.28 6.30
CA SER A 21 -16.38 -0.82 6.11
C SER A 21 -15.22 -0.25 5.31
N GLN A 22 -14.01 -0.73 5.59
CA GLN A 22 -12.80 -0.32 4.88
C GLN A 22 -12.69 -0.94 3.49
N GLN A 23 -13.26 -2.13 3.26
CA GLN A 23 -13.44 -2.72 1.93
C GLN A 23 -14.41 -1.88 1.08
N ASP A 24 -15.49 -1.37 1.68
CA ASP A 24 -16.46 -0.52 0.96
C ASP A 24 -15.89 0.87 0.63
N ALA A 25 -14.99 1.41 1.46
CA ALA A 25 -14.23 2.62 1.15
C ALA A 25 -13.09 2.36 0.14
N ALA A 26 -12.43 1.20 0.22
CA ALA A 26 -11.36 0.80 -0.70
C ALA A 26 -11.90 0.48 -2.11
N LYS A 27 -13.16 0.04 -2.24
CA LYS A 27 -13.86 -0.20 -3.52
C LYS A 27 -13.74 0.95 -4.51
N SER A 28 -13.63 2.20 -4.04
CA SER A 28 -13.56 3.39 -4.90
C SER A 28 -12.22 3.59 -5.63
N TYR A 29 -11.15 2.92 -5.21
CA TYR A 29 -9.81 3.03 -5.85
C TYR A 29 -9.19 1.66 -6.15
N VAL A 30 -10.04 0.63 -6.20
CA VAL A 30 -9.70 -0.66 -6.77
C VAL A 30 -9.27 -0.42 -8.21
N THR A 31 -8.01 -0.72 -8.48
CA THR A 31 -7.57 -0.91 -9.85
C THR A 31 -7.62 -2.42 -10.09
N ASN A 32 -8.21 -2.84 -11.22
CA ASN A 32 -8.04 -4.20 -11.73
C ASN A 32 -6.56 -4.36 -12.12
N LEU A 33 -5.71 -4.61 -11.13
CA LEU A 33 -4.25 -4.56 -11.27
C LEU A 33 -3.69 -5.87 -11.85
N GLU A 34 -4.42 -6.97 -11.62
CA GLU A 34 -4.14 -8.30 -12.14
C GLU A 34 -5.51 -8.97 -12.36
N GLY A 35 -5.87 -9.27 -13.62
CA GLY A 35 -7.22 -9.71 -14.03
C GLY A 35 -7.99 -10.56 -13.02
N ASP A 36 -8.84 -9.90 -12.24
CA ASP A 36 -9.84 -10.40 -11.26
C ASP A 36 -9.50 -10.32 -9.76
N ASP A 37 -8.32 -9.81 -9.34
CA ASP A 37 -7.99 -9.68 -7.91
C ASP A 37 -8.08 -8.23 -7.39
N PHE A 38 -8.94 -8.02 -6.39
CA PHE A 38 -8.96 -6.78 -5.61
C PHE A 38 -7.66 -6.66 -4.83
N THR A 39 -6.84 -5.71 -5.24
CA THR A 39 -5.59 -5.38 -4.57
C THR A 39 -5.76 -4.08 -3.80
N ILE A 40 -5.65 -4.14 -2.47
CA ILE A 40 -5.78 -2.98 -1.58
C ILE A 40 -4.38 -2.49 -1.21
N LEU A 41 -4.15 -1.18 -1.29
CA LEU A 41 -2.93 -0.57 -0.75
C LEU A 41 -2.96 -0.62 0.78
N CYS A 42 -1.89 -1.12 1.38
CA CYS A 42 -1.76 -1.20 2.83
C CYS A 42 -0.39 -0.77 3.30
N THR A 43 -0.32 -0.37 4.56
CA THR A 43 0.93 -0.15 5.28
C THR A 43 1.06 -1.15 6.43
N ILE A 44 2.28 -1.55 6.73
CA ILE A 44 2.62 -2.50 7.78
C ILE A 44 3.77 -1.95 8.62
N GLN A 45 3.57 -1.87 9.94
CA GLN A 45 4.66 -1.62 10.87
C GLN A 45 5.47 -2.92 11.04
N TYR A 46 6.64 -2.99 10.42
CA TYR A 46 7.52 -4.16 10.46
C TYR A 46 8.42 -4.17 11.70
N ASP A 47 9.00 -3.02 12.04
CA ASP A 47 9.78 -2.79 13.26
C ASP A 47 9.69 -1.31 13.66
N THR A 48 10.43 -0.86 14.68
CA THR A 48 10.37 0.54 15.16
C THR A 48 10.82 1.60 14.16
N LYS A 49 11.50 1.21 13.08
CA LYS A 49 12.05 2.09 12.04
C LYS A 49 11.38 1.92 10.68
N ASN A 50 10.63 0.83 10.50
CA ASN A 50 10.08 0.42 9.22
C ASN A 50 8.55 0.34 9.28
N ASN A 51 7.90 1.29 8.61
CA ASN A 51 6.50 1.24 8.23
C ASN A 51 6.42 1.09 6.71
N LEU A 52 6.27 -0.14 6.23
CA LEU A 52 6.42 -0.51 4.83
C LEU A 52 5.08 -0.39 4.11
N VAL A 53 5.15 -0.07 2.81
CA VAL A 53 3.98 0.00 1.92
C VAL A 53 3.92 -1.26 1.09
N GLY A 54 2.74 -1.84 0.95
CA GLY A 54 2.51 -3.06 0.21
C GLY A 54 1.13 -3.13 -0.40
N LYS A 55 0.78 -4.35 -0.79
CA LYS A 55 -0.48 -4.70 -1.44
C LYS A 55 -1.14 -5.84 -0.69
N PHE A 56 -2.46 -5.82 -0.56
CA PHE A 56 -3.25 -6.90 0.03
C PHE A 56 -4.11 -7.55 -1.04
N SER A 57 -3.93 -8.85 -1.24
CA SER A 57 -4.77 -9.66 -2.13
C SER A 57 -5.96 -10.19 -1.36
N THR A 58 -7.18 -9.84 -1.78
CA THR A 58 -8.39 -10.41 -1.17
C THR A 58 -8.57 -11.89 -1.49
N LYS A 59 -8.06 -12.36 -2.64
CA LYS A 59 -8.15 -13.77 -3.05
C LYS A 59 -7.34 -14.68 -2.15
N ASN A 60 -6.11 -14.28 -1.84
CA ASN A 60 -5.22 -15.05 -0.97
C ASN A 60 -5.42 -14.69 0.52
N ALA A 61 -6.23 -13.66 0.80
CA ALA A 61 -6.37 -13.05 2.11
C ALA A 61 -5.01 -12.76 2.77
N ALA A 62 -4.05 -12.28 1.97
CA ALA A 62 -2.66 -12.10 2.37
C ALA A 62 -2.12 -10.75 1.88
N GLY A 63 -1.26 -10.15 2.70
CA GLY A 63 -0.52 -8.95 2.33
C GLY A 63 0.87 -9.29 1.82
N TYR A 64 1.34 -8.48 0.87
CA TYR A 64 2.63 -8.62 0.21
C TYR A 64 3.34 -7.28 0.21
N PHE A 65 4.61 -7.24 0.60
CA PHE A 65 5.39 -6.02 0.58
C PHE A 65 6.80 -6.27 0.07
N PRO A 66 7.34 -5.40 -0.80
CA PRO A 66 8.72 -5.49 -1.23
C PRO A 66 9.62 -4.99 -0.11
N PHE A 67 10.67 -5.74 0.23
CA PHE A 67 11.71 -5.30 1.16
C PHE A 67 13.04 -6.01 0.89
N LYS A 68 14.14 -5.27 0.88
CA LYS A 68 15.51 -5.82 0.75
C LYS A 68 15.65 -6.82 -0.40
N GLY A 69 15.07 -6.53 -1.56
CA GLY A 69 15.18 -7.37 -2.76
C GLY A 69 14.21 -8.57 -2.81
N LYS A 70 13.32 -8.75 -1.83
CA LYS A 70 12.35 -9.85 -1.78
C LYS A 70 10.92 -9.34 -1.57
N GLU A 71 9.93 -10.11 -2.02
CA GLU A 71 8.54 -9.95 -1.59
C GLU A 71 8.32 -10.77 -0.32
N PHE A 72 7.87 -10.11 0.75
CA PHE A 72 7.44 -10.77 1.97
C PHE A 72 5.92 -10.87 2.00
N MET A 73 5.43 -12.02 2.48
CA MET A 73 4.01 -12.28 2.66
C MET A 73 3.65 -12.22 4.16
N PHE A 74 2.47 -11.70 4.48
CA PHE A 74 1.91 -11.74 5.82
C PHE A 74 0.43 -12.09 5.80
N MET A 75 -0.05 -12.65 6.91
CA MET A 75 -1.46 -12.94 7.13
C MET A 75 -2.10 -11.85 8.02
N PRO A 76 -3.34 -11.42 7.74
CA PRO A 76 -3.99 -10.28 8.39
C PRO A 76 -4.28 -10.48 9.88
N ASN A 77 -4.26 -11.72 10.38
CA ASN A 77 -4.34 -11.99 11.82
C ASN A 77 -3.10 -11.52 12.61
N GLN A 78 -2.06 -11.02 11.92
CA GLN A 78 -0.82 -10.60 12.54
C GLN A 78 -0.61 -9.07 12.56
N ILE A 79 -1.39 -8.28 11.79
CA ILE A 79 -1.05 -6.87 11.51
C ILE A 79 -2.28 -5.96 11.45
N PHE A 80 -2.13 -4.74 11.98
CA PHE A 80 -3.07 -3.64 11.78
C PHE A 80 -2.94 -3.08 10.36
N LEU A 81 -3.95 -3.32 9.54
CA LEU A 81 -4.10 -2.62 8.28
C LEU A 81 -4.69 -1.24 8.55
N THR A 82 -3.93 -0.17 8.24
CA THR A 82 -4.49 1.17 8.15
C THR A 82 -4.85 1.43 6.69
N PRO A 83 -6.13 1.31 6.33
CA PRO A 83 -6.58 1.60 4.97
C PRO A 83 -6.34 3.07 4.66
N PHE A 84 -5.78 3.33 3.48
CA PHE A 84 -5.71 4.68 2.96
C PHE A 84 -7.11 5.14 2.60
N ASN A 85 -7.65 6.13 3.33
CA ASN A 85 -8.89 6.79 2.92
C ASN A 85 -8.59 7.71 1.72
N LEU A 86 -8.62 7.12 0.54
CA LEU A 86 -8.39 7.82 -0.73
C LEU A 86 -9.58 8.71 -1.11
N ASN A 87 -10.77 8.56 -0.50
CA ASN A 87 -11.94 9.41 -0.77
C ASN A 87 -11.84 10.78 -0.07
N ALA A 88 -11.12 10.86 1.05
CA ALA A 88 -10.88 12.13 1.74
C ALA A 88 -9.92 13.06 0.98
N PHE A 89 -9.22 12.56 -0.05
CA PHE A 89 -8.19 13.29 -0.77
C PHE A 89 -8.41 13.16 -2.28
N SER A 90 -8.31 14.24 -3.04
CA SER A 90 -8.26 14.16 -4.51
C SER A 90 -6.91 13.55 -4.92
N MET A 91 -6.82 12.22 -4.92
CA MET A 91 -5.58 11.52 -5.24
C MET A 91 -5.36 11.45 -6.74
N LYS A 92 -4.13 11.68 -7.19
CA LYS A 92 -3.72 11.66 -8.59
C LYS A 92 -2.41 10.89 -8.73
N TRP A 93 -2.14 10.44 -9.96
CA TRP A 93 -0.90 9.78 -10.33
C TRP A 93 0.03 10.78 -11.03
N PHE A 94 1.26 10.92 -10.54
CA PHE A 94 2.29 11.76 -11.14
C PHE A 94 3.32 10.87 -11.84
N SER A 95 3.46 11.01 -13.16
CA SER A 95 4.40 10.22 -13.94
C SER A 95 5.83 10.75 -13.81
N VAL A 96 6.73 9.85 -13.42
CA VAL A 96 8.16 10.09 -13.25
C VAL A 96 8.92 9.47 -14.42
N SER A 97 9.55 10.29 -15.26
CA SER A 97 10.33 9.83 -16.43
C SER A 97 11.85 9.90 -16.22
N SER A 98 12.36 10.79 -15.36
CA SER A 98 13.80 11.00 -15.16
C SER A 98 14.19 11.25 -13.71
N SER A 99 13.55 12.21 -13.04
CA SER A 99 13.83 12.58 -11.66
C SER A 99 12.60 13.12 -10.96
N ILE A 100 12.51 12.90 -9.65
CA ILE A 100 11.44 13.44 -8.81
C ILE A 100 11.90 14.77 -8.22
N PRO A 101 11.14 15.87 -8.38
CA PRO A 101 11.44 17.10 -7.68
C PRO A 101 11.37 16.89 -6.15
N SER A 102 12.37 17.36 -5.41
CA SER A 102 12.53 17.13 -3.97
C SER A 102 11.39 17.69 -3.08
N ASN A 103 10.52 18.52 -3.65
CA ASN A 103 9.42 19.20 -2.95
C ASN A 103 8.02 18.70 -3.35
N TYR A 104 7.91 17.72 -4.24
CA TYR A 104 6.62 17.37 -4.85
C TYR A 104 5.69 16.58 -3.91
N PHE A 105 6.25 15.85 -2.94
CA PHE A 105 5.47 14.95 -2.09
C PHE A 105 5.67 15.26 -0.60
N LYS A 106 4.66 15.90 0.01
CA LYS A 106 4.70 16.34 1.42
C LYS A 106 4.15 15.34 2.43
N GLN A 107 3.60 14.21 1.98
CA GLN A 107 2.92 13.25 2.84
C GLN A 107 3.43 11.84 2.53
N PRO A 108 4.49 11.39 3.23
CA PRO A 108 4.88 9.99 3.16
C PRO A 108 3.74 9.11 3.68
N VAL A 109 3.62 7.94 3.09
CA VAL A 109 2.70 6.89 3.55
C VAL A 109 3.36 5.91 4.52
N GLY A 110 4.69 5.97 4.63
CA GLY A 110 5.47 5.06 5.45
C GLY A 110 6.92 5.52 5.60
N LYS A 111 7.72 4.73 6.31
CA LYS A 111 9.16 4.96 6.47
C LYS A 111 9.93 3.66 6.28
N GLU A 112 11.08 3.73 5.64
CA GLU A 112 12.00 2.62 5.48
C GLU A 112 13.42 3.07 5.82
N ASN A 113 14.00 2.46 6.84
CA ASN A 113 15.33 2.83 7.35
C ASN A 113 15.47 4.34 7.65
N GLY A 114 14.37 4.97 8.09
CA GLY A 114 14.31 6.42 8.38
C GLY A 114 13.97 7.31 7.18
N PHE A 115 13.93 6.79 5.96
CA PHE A 115 13.54 7.52 4.76
C PHE A 115 12.03 7.46 4.54
N ASP A 116 11.48 8.58 4.08
CA ASP A 116 10.08 8.69 3.69
C ASP A 116 9.78 7.80 2.48
N THR A 117 8.65 7.09 2.54
CA THR A 117 8.18 6.23 1.44
C THR A 117 6.83 6.68 0.92
N TYR A 118 6.62 6.50 -0.38
CA TYR A 118 5.40 6.90 -1.10
C TYR A 118 4.80 5.71 -1.84
N VAL A 119 3.51 5.74 -2.15
CA VAL A 119 2.91 4.72 -3.04
C VAL A 119 3.35 5.01 -4.47
N CYS A 120 3.80 3.98 -5.18
CA CYS A 120 4.07 4.07 -6.61
C CYS A 120 3.44 2.91 -7.39
N ARG A 121 3.36 3.07 -8.71
CA ARG A 121 2.96 2.00 -9.62
C ARG A 121 3.76 2.00 -10.91
N ARG A 122 3.86 0.84 -11.56
CA ARG A 122 4.52 0.68 -12.85
C ARG A 122 3.78 -0.33 -13.72
N ASN A 123 3.60 -0.03 -15.01
CA ASN A 123 3.22 -1.03 -15.98
C ASN A 123 4.45 -1.91 -16.31
N TYR A 124 4.35 -3.20 -16.04
CA TYR A 124 5.39 -4.19 -16.25
C TYR A 124 4.73 -5.51 -16.65
N ASP A 125 5.18 -6.10 -17.77
CA ASP A 125 4.61 -7.35 -18.30
C ASP A 125 3.08 -7.30 -18.47
N SER A 126 2.59 -6.20 -19.04
CA SER A 126 1.16 -5.93 -19.26
C SER A 126 0.30 -5.87 -17.99
N LYS A 127 0.94 -5.79 -16.81
CA LYS A 127 0.27 -5.66 -15.51
C LYS A 127 0.68 -4.36 -14.83
N ILE A 128 -0.19 -3.83 -13.98
CA ILE A 128 0.17 -2.71 -13.14
C ILE A 128 0.65 -3.25 -11.79
N LEU A 129 1.93 -3.06 -11.52
CA LEU A 129 2.51 -3.41 -10.24
C LEU A 129 2.39 -2.22 -9.29
N LEU A 130 1.83 -2.45 -8.11
CA LEU A 130 1.88 -1.51 -7.00
C LEU A 130 3.14 -1.73 -6.17
N GLY A 131 3.66 -0.65 -5.61
CA GLY A 131 4.86 -0.70 -4.81
C GLY A 131 5.07 0.54 -3.96
N LYS A 132 6.30 0.65 -3.45
CA LYS A 132 6.78 1.76 -2.65
C LYS A 132 7.86 2.52 -3.40
N PHE A 133 7.75 3.83 -3.46
CA PHE A 133 8.87 4.68 -3.82
C PHE A 133 9.68 4.98 -2.56
N ALA A 134 10.96 4.60 -2.57
CA ALA A 134 11.90 4.82 -1.48
C ALA A 134 13.27 5.16 -2.07
N GLY A 135 13.89 6.25 -1.58
CA GLY A 135 15.14 6.76 -2.15
C GLY A 135 14.92 7.33 -3.57
N ASN A 136 15.35 6.59 -4.60
CA ASN A 136 15.28 6.99 -6.00
C ASN A 136 14.60 5.95 -6.92
N ALA A 137 13.97 4.92 -6.35
CA ALA A 137 13.35 3.85 -7.10
C ALA A 137 11.92 3.56 -6.63
N CYS A 138 11.05 3.21 -7.57
CA CYS A 138 9.80 2.52 -7.29
C CYS A 138 10.08 1.02 -7.17
N ASN A 139 9.90 0.49 -5.98
CA ASN A 139 10.11 -0.91 -5.63
C ASN A 139 8.75 -1.61 -5.63
N CYS A 140 8.52 -2.51 -6.58
CA CYS A 140 7.27 -3.25 -6.73
C CYS A 140 7.51 -4.73 -6.51
N SER A 141 6.53 -5.42 -5.94
CA SER A 141 6.61 -6.87 -5.82
C SER A 141 6.07 -7.59 -7.06
N TYR A 142 6.79 -8.60 -7.53
CA TYR A 142 6.43 -9.40 -8.69
C TYR A 142 6.98 -10.83 -8.56
N TYR A 143 6.09 -11.81 -8.47
CA TYR A 143 6.39 -13.24 -8.34
C TYR A 143 7.44 -13.57 -7.25
N GLY A 144 7.28 -13.04 -6.03
CA GLY A 144 8.21 -13.32 -4.93
C GLY A 144 9.45 -12.42 -4.88
N GLU A 145 9.68 -11.59 -5.89
CA GLU A 145 10.83 -10.70 -5.99
C GLU A 145 10.44 -9.22 -5.85
N GLU A 146 11.39 -8.39 -5.40
CA GLU A 146 11.30 -6.94 -5.51
C GLU A 146 11.93 -6.49 -6.83
N LYS A 147 11.16 -5.82 -7.68
CA LYS A 147 11.62 -5.16 -8.89
C LYS A 147 11.80 -3.67 -8.64
N GLN A 148 12.96 -3.13 -9.00
CA GLN A 148 13.30 -1.73 -8.81
C GLN A 148 13.20 -0.98 -10.15
N PHE A 149 12.43 0.10 -10.16
CA PHE A 149 12.24 0.96 -11.32
C PHE A 149 12.72 2.38 -11.01
N PHE A 150 13.78 2.81 -11.70
CA PHE A 150 14.35 4.15 -11.53
C PHE A 150 13.71 5.21 -12.44
N LYS A 151 12.93 4.78 -13.43
CA LYS A 151 12.23 5.66 -14.38
C LYS A 151 10.93 5.03 -14.87
N ASN A 152 10.08 5.88 -15.45
CA ASN A 152 8.80 5.52 -16.08
C ASN A 152 7.76 4.92 -15.12
N PHE A 153 7.71 5.35 -13.87
CA PHE A 153 6.68 4.90 -12.91
C PHE A 153 5.79 6.08 -12.50
N ASP A 154 4.66 5.82 -11.88
CA ASP A 154 3.83 6.88 -11.31
C ASP A 154 3.93 6.86 -9.78
N ILE A 155 3.85 8.04 -9.15
CA ILE A 155 3.68 8.18 -7.70
C ILE A 155 2.26 8.66 -7.41
N LEU A 156 1.62 8.07 -6.42
CA LEU A 156 0.32 8.49 -5.93
C LEU A 156 0.49 9.70 -5.00
N TYR A 157 -0.24 10.77 -5.26
CA TYR A 157 -0.16 12.00 -4.46
C TYR A 157 -1.53 12.65 -4.27
N SER A 158 -1.66 13.52 -3.27
CA SER A 158 -2.87 14.30 -3.02
C SER A 158 -2.80 15.65 -3.75
N ALA A 159 -3.71 15.90 -4.70
CA ALA A 159 -3.76 17.13 -5.49
C ALA A 159 -3.96 18.39 -4.63
N ASN A 160 -4.69 18.26 -3.52
CA ASN A 160 -4.95 19.38 -2.59
C ASN A 160 -3.71 19.80 -1.78
N ARG A 161 -2.57 19.12 -1.96
CA ARG A 161 -1.32 19.39 -1.22
C ARG A 161 -0.09 19.50 -2.11
N VAL A 162 -0.26 19.61 -3.43
CA VAL A 162 0.85 19.95 -4.33
C VAL A 162 1.13 21.44 -4.17
N CYS A 163 2.35 21.80 -3.77
CA CYS A 163 2.81 23.17 -3.97
C CYS A 163 2.88 23.40 -5.48
N ASN A 164 2.26 24.49 -5.96
CA ASN A 164 2.42 24.91 -7.36
C ASN A 164 3.92 24.81 -7.71
N PRO A 165 4.26 24.14 -8.83
CA PRO A 165 5.64 23.93 -9.24
C PRO A 165 6.42 25.24 -9.37
#